data_AF-A0A5P9WT74-F1
#
_entry.id   AF-A0A5P9WT74-F1
#
_cell.length_a   1.000
_cell.length_b   1.000
_cell.length_c   1.000
_cell.angle_alpha   90.00
_cell.angle_beta   90.00
_cell.angle_gamma   90.00
#
_symmetry.space_group_name_H-M   'P 1'
#
loop_
_entity.id
_entity.type
_entity.pdbx_description
1 polymer ?
#
loop_
_entity_poly.entity_id
_entity_poly.type
_entity_poly.pdbx_seq_one_letter_code
_entity_poly.pdbx_strand_id
1 'polypeptide(L)'
;MSDAVPEPEPRPESEEAEPGARPDTGYEPAAPAPLDVPRAPTGNAEVDARLARLADADHLATDGHVEVYEDVHRGLRDALTALDARPGPPEPPGRPGPPSPSSPYDRRS
;
A
#
# COMPACT_ATOMS: atom_id res chain seq x y z
N MET A 1 26.21 -57.37 9.84
CA MET A 1 27.00 -56.13 9.69
C MET A 1 26.00 -54.99 9.73
N SER A 2 25.89 -54.31 10.87
CA SER A 2 25.20 -53.03 11.00
C SER A 2 26.17 -51.94 10.57
N ASP A 3 25.73 -51.03 9.71
CA ASP A 3 26.42 -49.78 9.40
C ASP A 3 25.30 -48.77 9.05
N ALA A 4 24.83 -48.01 10.04
CA ALA A 4 25.24 -46.64 10.34
C ALA A 4 24.50 -45.61 9.45
N VAL A 5 23.48 -44.98 10.03
CA VAL A 5 22.85 -43.76 9.50
C VAL A 5 23.83 -42.61 9.76
N PRO A 6 24.24 -41.80 8.77
CA PRO A 6 25.04 -40.63 9.05
C PRO A 6 24.19 -39.59 9.77
N GLU A 7 24.67 -39.17 10.95
CA GLU A 7 24.16 -38.04 11.73
C GLU A 7 24.18 -36.73 10.91
N PRO A 8 23.27 -35.78 11.21
CA PRO A 8 23.36 -34.44 10.67
C PRO A 8 24.59 -33.73 11.24
N GLU A 9 25.54 -33.37 10.39
CA GLU A 9 26.69 -32.56 10.81
C GLU A 9 26.22 -31.21 11.39
N PRO A 10 26.80 -30.75 12.50
CA PRO A 10 26.57 -29.41 13.00
C PRO A 10 27.12 -28.42 11.98
N ARG A 11 26.23 -27.56 11.44
CA ARG A 11 26.67 -26.38 10.71
C ARG A 11 27.50 -25.54 11.68
N PRO A 12 28.75 -25.17 11.35
CA PRO A 12 29.46 -24.22 12.18
C PRO A 12 28.62 -22.95 12.28
N GLU A 13 28.52 -22.50 13.53
CA GLU A 13 28.07 -21.20 14.00
C GLU A 13 28.04 -20.14 12.90
N SER A 14 26.90 -19.43 12.86
CA SER A 14 26.83 -18.08 12.34
C SER A 14 27.92 -17.26 13.02
N GLU A 15 29.09 -17.21 12.38
CA GLU A 15 30.16 -16.29 12.71
C GLU A 15 29.52 -14.91 12.65
N GLU A 16 29.44 -14.31 13.84
CA GLU A 16 29.17 -12.92 14.11
C GLU A 16 29.99 -12.12 13.09
N ALA A 17 29.32 -11.67 12.03
CA ALA A 17 29.92 -10.80 11.04
C ALA A 17 30.13 -9.46 11.74
N GLU A 18 31.25 -9.33 12.44
CA GLU A 18 31.81 -8.05 12.83
C GLU A 18 31.73 -7.16 11.59
N PRO A 19 31.08 -5.98 11.65
CA PRO A 19 31.10 -5.07 10.53
C PRO A 19 32.54 -4.57 10.47
N GLY A 20 33.35 -5.24 9.64
CA GLY A 20 34.72 -4.85 9.36
C GLY A 20 34.70 -3.37 9.06
N ALA A 21 35.45 -2.62 9.87
CA ALA A 21 35.63 -1.19 9.76
C ALA A 21 36.08 -0.86 8.34
N ARG A 22 35.11 -0.55 7.48
CA ARG A 22 35.38 0.07 6.18
C ARG A 22 35.96 1.44 6.51
N PRO A 23 37.06 1.86 5.87
CA PRO A 23 37.51 3.23 6.01
C PRO A 23 36.33 4.13 5.65
N ASP A 24 35.93 4.97 6.59
CA ASP A 24 34.95 6.03 6.38
C ASP A 24 35.53 6.92 5.28
N THR A 25 35.15 6.59 4.05
CA THR A 25 35.57 7.30 2.85
C THR A 25 34.65 8.49 2.68
N GLY A 26 34.31 9.19 3.76
CA GLY A 26 33.62 10.48 3.78
C GLY A 26 32.49 10.56 2.76
N TYR A 27 31.72 9.48 2.60
CA TYR A 27 30.61 9.47 1.65
C TYR A 27 29.49 10.25 2.32
N GLU A 28 29.56 11.57 2.21
CA GLU A 28 28.44 12.46 2.47
C GLU A 28 27.34 12.09 1.47
N PRO A 29 26.23 11.48 1.93
CA PRO A 29 25.13 11.18 1.05
C PRO A 29 24.64 12.50 0.43
N ALA A 30 24.52 12.54 -0.89
CA ALA A 30 23.95 13.70 -1.56
C ALA A 30 22.58 13.99 -0.95
N ALA A 31 22.34 15.25 -0.57
CA ALA A 31 21.05 15.67 -0.05
C ALA A 31 19.94 15.29 -1.06
N PRO A 32 18.77 14.82 -0.58
CA PRO A 32 17.69 14.42 -1.47
C PRO A 32 17.34 15.58 -2.40
N ALA A 33 17.46 15.35 -3.72
CA ALA A 33 17.06 16.33 -4.71
C ALA A 33 15.52 16.37 -4.78
N PRO A 34 14.90 17.56 -4.81
CA PRO A 34 13.46 17.67 -4.97
C PRO A 34 13.03 17.03 -6.30
N LEU A 35 11.88 16.34 -6.29
CA LEU A 35 11.39 15.60 -7.47
C LEU A 35 10.86 16.51 -8.60
N ASP A 36 10.68 17.82 -8.36
CA ASP A 36 10.20 18.84 -9.31
C ASP A 36 8.97 18.43 -10.14
N VAL A 37 8.11 17.56 -9.58
CA VAL A 37 6.87 17.14 -10.25
C VAL A 37 5.82 18.23 -10.03
N PRO A 38 5.33 18.90 -11.08
CA PRO A 38 4.30 19.92 -10.94
C PRO A 38 2.99 19.27 -10.46
N ARG A 39 2.57 19.59 -9.23
CA ARG A 39 1.27 19.16 -8.68
C ARG A 39 0.20 20.19 -9.04
N ALA A 40 -0.67 19.84 -9.97
CA ALA A 40 -1.95 20.51 -10.13
C ALA A 40 -2.90 20.06 -9.00
N PRO A 41 -3.71 20.96 -8.40
CA PRO A 41 -4.69 20.58 -7.39
C PRO A 41 -5.66 19.54 -7.97
N THR A 42 -5.92 18.48 -7.22
CA THR A 42 -6.76 17.37 -7.66
C THR A 42 -8.25 17.74 -7.65
N GLY A 43 -8.60 18.83 -6.95
CA GLY A 43 -9.98 19.26 -6.74
C GLY A 43 -10.67 18.56 -5.57
N ASN A 44 -9.94 17.71 -4.84
CA ASN A 44 -10.38 17.10 -3.58
C ASN A 44 -9.52 17.64 -2.43
N ALA A 45 -10.14 18.40 -1.53
CA ALA A 45 -9.44 19.05 -0.42
C ALA A 45 -8.74 18.06 0.53
N GLU A 46 -9.28 16.86 0.74
CA GLU A 46 -8.65 15.84 1.59
C GLU A 46 -7.41 15.25 0.93
N VAL A 47 -7.48 14.97 -0.37
CA VAL A 47 -6.33 14.48 -1.16
C VAL A 47 -5.25 15.56 -1.24
N ASP A 48 -5.65 16.80 -1.53
CA ASP A 48 -4.73 17.93 -1.66
C ASP A 48 -4.00 18.23 -0.32
N ALA A 49 -4.70 18.11 0.82
CA ALA A 49 -4.09 18.27 2.14
C ALA A 49 -3.04 17.17 2.45
N ARG A 50 -3.30 15.92 2.04
CA ARG A 50 -2.33 14.82 2.22
C ARG A 50 -1.10 14.97 1.32
N LEU A 51 -1.28 15.50 0.11
CA LEU A 51 -0.16 15.80 -0.80
C LEU A 51 0.72 16.95 -0.29
N ALA A 52 0.12 17.96 0.35
CA ALA A 52 0.88 19.03 1.01
C ALA A 52 1.74 18.46 2.16
N ARG A 53 1.16 17.60 3.01
CA ARG A 53 1.90 16.94 4.09
C ARG A 53 3.03 16.03 3.59
N LEU A 54 2.86 15.40 2.43
CA LEU A 54 3.93 14.63 1.79
C LEU A 54 5.08 15.53 1.32
N ALA A 55 4.79 16.72 0.83
CA ALA A 55 5.82 17.69 0.46
C ALA A 55 6.64 18.15 1.68
N ASP A 56 6.03 18.27 2.85
CA ASP A 56 6.75 18.56 4.09
C ASP A 56 7.69 17.41 4.49
N ALA A 57 7.33 16.16 4.17
CA ALA A 57 8.15 14.99 4.44
C ALA A 57 9.43 14.93 3.61
N ASP A 58 9.42 15.46 2.37
CA ASP A 58 10.62 15.54 1.52
C ASP A 58 11.74 16.38 2.16
N HIS A 59 11.40 17.20 3.17
CA HIS A 59 12.33 18.05 3.92
C HIS A 59 12.71 17.49 5.30
N LEU A 60 12.18 16.35 5.72
CA LEU A 60 12.53 15.73 7.00
C LEU A 60 13.89 15.00 6.94
N ALA A 61 14.41 14.64 8.10
CA ALA A 61 15.48 13.65 8.18
C ALA A 61 14.88 12.25 7.97
N THR A 62 15.65 11.30 7.45
CA THR A 62 15.21 9.95 7.08
C THR A 62 14.45 9.21 8.18
N ASP A 63 14.80 9.45 9.45
CA ASP A 63 14.12 8.86 10.61
C ASP A 63 12.64 9.30 10.75
N GLY A 64 12.29 10.48 10.23
CA GLY A 64 10.92 11.01 10.24
C GLY A 64 10.10 10.67 8.99
N HIS A 65 10.71 10.13 7.93
CA HIS A 65 10.00 9.90 6.66
C HIS A 65 8.98 8.76 6.76
N VAL A 66 9.31 7.70 7.50
CA VAL A 66 8.48 6.49 7.57
C VAL A 66 7.12 6.79 8.20
N GLU A 67 7.09 7.50 9.32
CA GLU A 67 5.85 7.82 10.02
C GLU A 67 4.92 8.71 9.17
N VAL A 68 5.50 9.66 8.44
CA VAL A 68 4.72 10.55 7.56
C VAL A 68 4.25 9.81 6.32
N TYR A 69 5.08 8.95 5.72
CA TYR A 69 4.68 8.17 4.55
C TYR A 69 3.50 7.23 4.87
N GLU A 70 3.52 6.58 6.04
CA GLU A 70 2.44 5.71 6.49
C GLU A 70 1.14 6.49 6.77
N ASP A 71 1.22 7.65 7.41
CA ASP A 71 0.04 8.51 7.62
C ASP A 71 -0.54 9.02 6.30
N VAL A 72 0.30 9.44 5.36
CA VAL A 72 -0.12 9.88 4.03
C VAL A 72 -0.77 8.72 3.27
N HIS A 73 -0.19 7.52 3.30
CA HIS A 73 -0.75 6.35 2.64
C HIS A 73 -2.12 5.97 3.19
N ARG A 74 -2.27 5.94 4.53
CA ARG A 74 -3.59 5.68 5.15
C ARG A 74 -4.59 6.76 4.78
N GLY A 75 -4.23 8.03 4.93
CA GLY A 75 -5.11 9.14 4.62
C GLY A 75 -5.57 9.19 3.17
N LEU A 76 -4.68 8.87 2.21
CA LEU A 76 -5.04 8.81 0.80
C LEU A 76 -5.98 7.62 0.51
N ARG A 77 -5.72 6.46 1.13
CA ARG A 77 -6.59 5.29 1.00
C ARG A 77 -8.00 5.58 1.52
N ASP A 78 -8.11 6.25 2.66
CA ASP A 78 -9.40 6.61 3.26
C ASP A 78 -10.16 7.61 2.38
N ALA A 79 -9.49 8.65 1.89
CA ALA A 79 -10.10 9.64 0.99
C ALA A 79 -10.61 9.00 -0.32
N LEU A 80 -9.83 8.09 -0.91
CA LEU A 80 -10.23 7.36 -2.12
C LEU A 80 -11.39 6.39 -1.83
N THR A 81 -11.37 5.72 -0.68
CA THR A 81 -12.47 4.85 -0.24
C THR A 81 -13.75 5.65 -0.03
N ALA A 82 -13.67 6.85 0.54
CA ALA A 82 -14.81 7.75 0.72
C ALA A 82 -15.38 8.22 -0.63
N LEU A 83 -14.53 8.47 -1.62
CA LEU A 83 -14.97 8.81 -2.97
C LEU A 83 -15.69 7.67 -3.67
N ASP A 84 -15.22 6.43 -3.46
CA ASP A 84 -15.80 5.19 -4.00
C ASP A 84 -17.12 4.83 -3.31
N ALA A 85 -17.23 5.09 -2.01
CA ALA A 85 -18.43 4.84 -1.22
C ALA A 85 -19.58 5.83 -1.49
N ARG A 86 -19.39 6.86 -2.34
CA ARG A 86 -20.49 7.78 -2.70
C ARG A 86 -21.61 7.00 -3.38
N PRO A 87 -22.81 6.91 -2.77
CA PRO A 87 -23.93 6.24 -3.38
C PRO A 87 -24.18 6.83 -4.77
N GLY A 88 -24.30 5.97 -5.78
CA GLY A 88 -24.80 6.39 -7.09
C GLY A 88 -26.15 7.11 -6.93
N PRO A 89 -26.51 8.00 -7.87
CA PRO A 89 -27.80 8.68 -7.82
C PRO A 89 -28.93 7.66 -7.58
N PRO A 90 -29.90 7.98 -6.72
CA PRO A 90 -30.93 7.03 -6.33
C PRO A 90 -31.56 6.43 -7.59
N GLU A 91 -31.64 5.10 -7.66
CA GLU A 91 -32.30 4.44 -8.78
C GLU A 91 -33.72 5.02 -8.90
N PRO A 92 -34.14 5.43 -10.12
CA PRO A 92 -35.50 5.88 -10.31
C PRO A 92 -36.46 4.77 -9.84
N PRO A 93 -37.55 5.10 -9.15
CA PRO A 93 -38.48 4.10 -8.63
C PRO A 93 -38.89 3.17 -9.77
N GLY A 94 -38.58 1.88 -9.59
CA GLY A 94 -38.75 0.85 -10.61
C GLY A 94 -40.14 0.90 -11.22
N ARG A 95 -40.19 1.09 -12.54
CA ARG A 95 -41.40 0.78 -13.31
C ARG A 95 -41.79 -0.67 -13.00
N PRO A 96 -43.08 -0.97 -12.82
CA PRO A 96 -43.53 -2.36 -12.71
C PRO A 96 -42.97 -3.15 -13.89
N GLY A 97 -42.11 -4.13 -13.60
CA GLY A 97 -41.58 -5.04 -14.60
C GLY A 97 -42.74 -5.82 -15.24
N PRO A 98 -42.68 -6.15 -16.54
CA PRO A 98 -43.69 -6.99 -17.17
C PRO A 98 -43.78 -8.34 -16.42
N PRO A 99 -44.98 -8.94 -16.33
CA PRO A 99 -45.14 -10.22 -15.64
C PRO A 99 -44.22 -11.28 -16.26
N SER A 100 -43.44 -11.96 -15.41
CA SER A 100 -42.64 -13.10 -15.82
C SER A 100 -43.53 -14.15 -16.48
N PRO A 101 -43.21 -14.65 -17.69
CA PRO A 101 -43.97 -15.75 -18.28
C PRO A 101 -43.80 -17.00 -17.42
N SER A 102 -44.91 -17.54 -16.91
CA SER A 102 -44.92 -18.82 -16.20
C SER A 102 -44.31 -19.90 -17.09
N SER A 103 -43.23 -20.52 -16.60
CA SER A 103 -42.52 -21.56 -17.31
C SER A 103 -43.40 -22.82 -17.44
N PRO A 104 -43.63 -23.37 -18.64
CA PRO A 104 -44.63 -24.41 -18.91
C PRO A 104 -44.23 -25.83 -18.43
N TYR A 105 -43.13 -25.97 -17.69
CA TYR A 105 -42.57 -27.27 -17.30
C TYR A 105 -43.09 -27.82 -15.96
N ASP A 106 -43.93 -27.07 -15.24
CA ASP A 106 -44.43 -27.49 -13.91
C ASP A 106 -45.59 -28.52 -13.98
N ARG A 107 -46.23 -28.70 -15.14
CA ARG A 107 -47.38 -29.63 -15.31
C ARG A 107 -46.94 -31.03 -15.79
N ARG A 108 -45.85 -31.56 -15.25
CA ARG A 108 -45.48 -32.97 -15.47
C ARG A 108 -44.91 -33.60 -14.19
N SER A 109 -45.77 -33.75 -13.19
CA SER A 109 -45.61 -34.73 -12.10
C SER A 109 -46.98 -35.32 -11.78
#